data_AF-A0A2M8NLS1-F1
#
_entry.id   AF-A0A2M8NLS1-F1
#
_cell.length_a   1.000
_cell.length_b   1.000
_cell.length_c   1.000
_cell.angle_alpha   90.00
_cell.angle_beta   90.00
_cell.angle_gamma   90.00
#
_symmetry.space_group_name_H-M   'P 1'
#
loop_
_entity.id
_entity.type
_entity.pdbx_description
1 polymer ?
#
loop_
_entity_poly.entity_id
_entity_poly.type
_entity_poly.pdbx_seq_one_letter_code
_entity_poly.pdbx_strand_id
1 'polypeptide(L)'
;VGGAVGAAALFLSASSPTIALALGGLALVIMAAGIAYLYFEWRDDALILTSERIVKIHNNLLTFTRSMSEIPLERVIEVRSEIPPADLMARAFGYGTVFIKTAGESGSLEVPFIPNPQAVQTAIFAERDRFQQLARQRSQLRVRADIERALGISDGAGFSGGAASLAGGSVGDESGESVRRSGTQGLAIARTRFTTETGETVYRKHFTVWLAHIAVPSIVLILGLIGIIAAIAGASLFGDTVAPVIALSLGVAVFLFGVVWFYIADWDWRNDTITINPQTITIIHKRPLWMQNEIDQISLTQIDNVISDVQGLVNSLLNRGEVRIFLLGAGKPKIIAPIYAPQELHAEISRRQAELKNRAQQRESQSERDAIVEYLRAYHEANRIQQAQQSQPAPPPSYANPQPLYTPPATPQQPARQPAPSTPPARPANTPFFDPTGGIAAPPPPPPGRGSRPPNIPRPRT
;
A
#
# COMPACT_ATOMS: atom_id res chain seq x y z
N VAL A 1 0.00 5.93 -41.36
CA VAL A 1 -0.50 7.22 -41.91
C VAL A 1 0.49 7.87 -42.88
N GLY A 2 1.76 8.07 -42.50
CA GLY A 2 2.77 8.67 -43.40
C GLY A 2 2.95 7.97 -44.76
N GLY A 3 2.95 6.64 -44.80
CA GLY A 3 3.07 5.88 -46.06
C GLY A 3 1.88 6.04 -47.02
N ALA A 4 0.66 6.23 -46.50
CA ALA A 4 -0.52 6.44 -47.34
C ALA A 4 -0.55 7.85 -47.95
N VAL A 5 -0.09 8.86 -47.19
CA VAL A 5 0.06 10.23 -47.69
C VAL A 5 1.18 10.32 -48.74
N GLY A 6 2.28 9.59 -48.54
CA GLY A 6 3.38 9.50 -49.52
C GLY A 6 2.96 8.80 -50.82
N ALA A 7 2.19 7.73 -50.75
CA ALA A 7 1.66 7.04 -51.93
C ALA A 7 0.65 7.91 -52.71
N ALA A 8 -0.21 8.64 -52.00
CA ALA A 8 -1.11 9.62 -52.60
C ALA A 8 -0.34 10.76 -53.28
N ALA A 9 0.73 11.27 -52.67
CA ALA A 9 1.58 12.30 -53.27
C ALA A 9 2.26 11.83 -54.56
N LEU A 10 2.71 10.57 -54.63
CA LEU A 10 3.27 9.98 -55.86
C LEU A 10 2.21 9.85 -56.97
N PHE A 11 0.98 9.44 -56.65
CA PHE A 11 -0.12 9.34 -57.62
C PHE A 11 -0.61 10.71 -58.12
N LEU A 12 -0.63 11.74 -57.27
CA LEU A 12 -1.04 13.11 -57.61
C LEU A 12 0.09 13.93 -58.28
N SER A 13 1.34 13.47 -58.22
CA SER A 13 2.46 14.11 -58.93
C SER A 13 2.34 14.04 -60.45
N ALA A 14 1.53 13.13 -60.97
CA ALA A 14 1.23 13.01 -62.39
C ALA A 14 0.33 14.13 -62.93
N SER A 15 -0.40 14.86 -62.06
CA SER A 15 -1.36 15.90 -62.46
C SER A 15 -0.93 17.32 -62.10
N SER A 16 -0.12 17.52 -61.04
CA SER A 16 0.44 18.84 -60.68
C SER A 16 1.71 18.73 -59.81
N PRO A 17 2.87 19.27 -60.25
CA PRO A 17 4.11 19.19 -59.48
C PRO A 17 4.10 20.03 -58.19
N THR A 18 3.31 21.12 -58.14
CA THR A 18 3.22 21.98 -56.95
C THR A 18 2.44 21.32 -55.82
N ILE A 19 1.36 20.60 -56.14
CA ILE A 19 0.57 19.84 -55.16
C ILE A 19 1.40 18.67 -54.59
N ALA A 20 2.18 18.00 -55.44
CA ALA A 20 3.07 16.92 -55.00
C ALA A 20 4.16 17.42 -54.04
N LEU A 21 4.78 18.58 -54.31
CA LEU A 21 5.75 19.19 -53.39
C LEU A 21 5.10 19.60 -52.06
N ALA A 22 3.89 20.16 -52.09
CA ALA A 22 3.18 20.54 -50.87
C ALA A 22 2.80 19.32 -50.01
N LEU A 23 2.27 18.26 -50.63
CA LEU A 23 1.93 17.02 -49.93
C LEU A 23 3.17 16.26 -49.44
N GLY A 24 4.25 16.25 -50.22
CA GLY A 24 5.55 15.70 -49.81
C GLY A 24 6.14 16.45 -48.62
N GLY A 25 6.10 17.79 -48.65
CA GLY A 25 6.50 18.64 -47.54
C GLY A 25 5.67 18.39 -46.28
N LEU A 26 4.34 18.32 -46.40
CA LEU A 26 3.45 17.98 -45.28
C LEU A 26 3.75 16.58 -44.72
N ALA A 27 3.98 15.59 -45.57
CA ALA A 27 4.34 14.24 -45.15
C ALA A 27 5.68 14.22 -44.36
N LEU A 28 6.68 14.98 -44.82
CA LEU A 28 7.95 15.14 -44.10
C LEU A 28 7.76 15.81 -42.74
N VAL A 29 6.93 16.85 -42.64
CA VAL A 29 6.63 17.53 -41.37
C VAL A 29 5.91 16.58 -40.40
N ILE A 30 4.90 15.84 -40.87
CA ILE A 30 4.18 14.85 -40.04
C ILE A 30 5.14 13.75 -39.57
N MET A 31 6.04 13.29 -40.46
CA MET A 31 7.04 12.28 -40.11
C MET A 31 8.04 12.81 -39.08
N ALA A 32 8.56 14.03 -39.26
CA ALA A 32 9.46 14.67 -38.32
C ALA A 32 8.79 14.91 -36.95
N ALA A 33 7.52 15.35 -36.94
CA ALA A 33 6.73 15.51 -35.72
C ALA A 33 6.50 14.17 -35.01
N GLY A 34 6.21 13.10 -35.77
CA GLY A 34 6.08 11.75 -35.22
C GLY A 34 7.38 11.21 -34.61
N ILE A 35 8.51 11.43 -35.28
CA ILE A 35 9.85 11.06 -34.75
C ILE A 35 10.16 11.86 -33.49
N ALA A 36 9.93 13.17 -33.51
CA ALA A 36 10.15 14.02 -32.34
C ALA A 36 9.28 13.57 -31.16
N TYR A 37 8.00 13.27 -31.40
CA TYR A 37 7.09 12.73 -30.39
C TYR A 37 7.61 11.45 -29.76
N LEU A 38 7.98 10.44 -30.57
CA LEU A 38 8.50 9.18 -30.07
C LEU A 38 9.81 9.37 -29.28
N TYR A 39 10.66 10.30 -29.73
CA TYR A 39 11.90 10.64 -29.02
C TYR A 39 11.63 11.27 -27.65
N PHE A 40 10.71 12.24 -27.56
CA PHE A 40 10.37 12.88 -26.28
C PHE A 40 9.69 11.91 -25.31
N GLU A 41 8.75 11.10 -25.79
CA GLU A 41 8.10 10.07 -24.96
C GLU A 41 9.14 9.08 -24.39
N TRP A 42 10.06 8.58 -25.24
CA TRP A 42 11.12 7.69 -24.81
C TRP A 42 12.09 8.34 -23.82
N ARG A 43 12.43 9.62 -24.03
CA ARG A 43 13.39 10.36 -23.19
C ARG A 43 12.84 10.62 -21.78
N ASP A 44 11.54 10.81 -21.65
CA ASP A 44 10.90 11.21 -20.39
C ASP A 44 10.50 10.01 -19.51
N ASP A 45 10.47 8.80 -20.07
CA ASP A 45 10.18 7.56 -19.35
C ASP A 45 11.38 7.10 -18.50
N ALA A 46 11.10 6.74 -17.24
CA ALA A 46 12.14 6.32 -16.30
C ALA A 46 11.76 5.07 -15.50
N LEU A 47 12.73 4.15 -15.39
CA LEU A 47 12.67 3.00 -14.48
C LEU A 47 13.82 3.13 -13.47
N ILE A 48 13.49 3.35 -12.21
CA ILE A 48 14.45 3.53 -11.13
C ILE A 48 14.42 2.26 -10.26
N LEU A 49 15.54 1.54 -10.25
CA LEU A 49 15.76 0.42 -9.32
C LEU A 49 16.49 0.95 -8.08
N THR A 50 15.95 0.67 -6.91
CA THR A 50 16.58 0.95 -5.63
C THR A 50 16.73 -0.34 -4.82
N SER A 51 17.43 -0.27 -3.69
CA SER A 51 17.64 -1.44 -2.80
C SER A 51 16.37 -1.97 -2.15
N GLU A 52 15.29 -1.17 -2.13
CA GLU A 52 14.04 -1.55 -1.46
C GLU A 52 12.86 -1.70 -2.42
N ARG A 53 12.92 -1.05 -3.59
CA ARG A 53 11.77 -0.88 -4.48
C ARG A 53 12.14 -0.55 -5.93
N ILE A 54 11.20 -0.77 -6.82
CA ILE A 54 11.24 -0.44 -8.24
C ILE A 54 10.21 0.66 -8.49
N VAL A 55 10.63 1.78 -9.07
CA VAL A 55 9.76 2.90 -9.40
C VAL A 55 9.72 3.07 -10.92
N LYS A 56 8.52 3.06 -11.50
CA LYS A 56 8.30 3.41 -12.91
C LYS A 56 7.61 4.76 -12.99
N ILE A 57 8.16 5.67 -13.78
CA ILE A 57 7.57 6.96 -14.12
C ILE A 57 7.31 6.94 -15.62
N HIS A 58 6.06 7.19 -16.01
CA HIS A 58 5.64 7.26 -17.39
C HIS A 58 4.89 8.57 -17.64
N ASN A 59 5.30 9.30 -18.68
CA ASN A 59 4.68 10.57 -19.06
C ASN A 59 4.22 10.47 -20.51
N ASN A 60 2.92 10.64 -20.76
CA ASN A 60 2.39 10.70 -22.11
C ASN A 60 2.18 12.16 -22.54
N LEU A 61 2.96 12.61 -23.52
CA LEU A 61 2.92 14.01 -23.96
C LEU A 61 1.64 14.35 -24.74
N LEU A 62 1.09 13.40 -25.49
CA LEU A 62 -0.09 13.64 -26.34
C LEU A 62 -1.38 13.70 -25.53
N THR A 63 -1.53 12.76 -24.60
CA THR A 63 -2.71 12.63 -23.74
C THR A 63 -2.57 13.49 -22.47
N PHE A 64 -1.39 14.11 -22.27
CA PHE A 64 -1.02 14.86 -21.07
C PHE A 64 -1.26 14.02 -19.82
N THR A 65 -0.85 12.77 -19.85
CA THR A 65 -0.95 11.87 -18.71
C THR A 65 0.40 11.69 -18.04
N ARG A 66 0.39 11.49 -16.73
CA ARG A 66 1.58 11.18 -15.95
C ARG A 66 1.23 10.15 -14.91
N SER A 67 1.87 8.99 -15.00
CA SER A 67 1.68 7.87 -14.09
C SER A 67 2.98 7.53 -13.37
N MET A 68 2.88 7.27 -12.07
CA MET A 68 3.98 6.79 -11.24
C MET A 68 3.52 5.56 -10.45
N SER A 69 4.28 4.47 -10.57
CA SER A 69 3.99 3.18 -9.94
C SER A 69 5.22 2.71 -9.17
N GLU A 70 5.01 2.20 -7.94
CA GLU A 70 6.09 1.81 -7.03
C GLU A 70 5.88 0.41 -6.46
N ILE A 71 6.77 -0.51 -6.82
CA ILE A 71 6.68 -1.91 -6.40
C ILE A 71 7.82 -2.22 -5.41
N PRO A 72 7.52 -2.62 -4.16
CA PRO A 72 8.55 -3.08 -3.23
C PRO A 72 9.27 -4.32 -3.77
N LEU A 73 10.60 -4.36 -3.65
CA LEU A 73 11.43 -5.42 -4.22
C LEU A 73 11.15 -6.79 -3.58
N GLU A 74 10.72 -6.80 -2.33
CA GLU A 74 10.31 -8.01 -1.61
C GLU A 74 9.04 -8.66 -2.15
N ARG A 75 8.21 -7.89 -2.89
CA ARG A 75 6.95 -8.37 -3.47
C ARG A 75 7.10 -8.88 -4.90
N VAL A 76 8.30 -8.75 -5.48
CA VAL A 76 8.60 -9.23 -6.83
C VAL A 76 8.74 -10.76 -6.80
N ILE A 77 7.81 -11.45 -7.47
CA ILE A 77 7.83 -12.91 -7.58
C ILE A 77 8.65 -13.34 -8.80
N GLU A 78 8.28 -12.80 -9.97
CA GLU A 78 8.83 -13.21 -11.25
C GLU A 78 9.23 -11.98 -12.05
N VAL A 79 10.41 -12.03 -12.66
CA VAL A 79 10.86 -11.06 -13.65
C VAL A 79 11.15 -11.83 -14.92
N ARG A 80 10.48 -11.49 -16.02
CA ARG A 80 10.65 -12.10 -17.33
C ARG A 80 11.13 -11.06 -18.32
N SER A 81 12.23 -11.35 -19.01
CA SER A 81 12.67 -10.55 -20.15
C SER A 81 12.25 -11.23 -21.45
N GLU A 82 11.65 -10.48 -22.36
CA GLU A 82 11.31 -10.96 -23.70
C GLU A 82 11.86 -9.99 -24.76
N ILE A 83 12.52 -10.55 -25.77
CA ILE A 83 12.87 -9.82 -26.99
C ILE A 83 11.93 -10.34 -28.07
N PRO A 84 11.01 -9.50 -28.60
CA PRO A 84 10.02 -9.95 -29.56
C PRO A 84 10.67 -10.62 -30.79
N PRO A 85 10.39 -11.90 -31.09
CA PRO A 85 11.07 -12.63 -32.17
C PRO A 85 10.69 -12.13 -33.57
N ALA A 86 9.61 -11.37 -33.69
CA ALA A 86 9.21 -10.72 -34.93
C ALA A 86 9.94 -9.38 -35.16
N ASP A 87 10.52 -8.77 -34.12
CA ASP A 87 11.17 -7.47 -34.25
C ASP A 87 12.66 -7.63 -34.59
N LEU A 88 13.00 -7.37 -35.85
CA LEU A 88 14.37 -7.40 -36.34
C LEU A 88 15.22 -6.28 -35.70
N MET A 89 14.61 -5.13 -35.40
CA MET A 89 15.31 -4.00 -34.79
C MET A 89 15.58 -4.27 -33.30
N ALA A 90 14.65 -4.91 -32.59
CA ALA A 90 14.86 -5.34 -31.20
C ALA A 90 16.08 -6.24 -31.04
N ARG A 91 16.30 -7.15 -32.00
CA ARG A 91 17.47 -8.03 -32.01
C ARG A 91 18.76 -7.32 -32.41
N ALA A 92 18.69 -6.44 -33.40
CA ALA A 92 19.86 -5.69 -33.86
C ALA A 92 20.38 -4.71 -32.79
N PHE A 93 19.48 -4.03 -32.08
CA PHE A 93 19.81 -3.03 -31.07
C PHE A 93 19.75 -3.56 -29.62
N GLY A 94 19.36 -4.82 -29.42
CA GLY A 94 19.34 -5.48 -28.12
C GLY A 94 18.31 -4.94 -27.12
N TYR A 95 17.21 -4.35 -27.58
CA TYR A 95 16.13 -3.88 -26.72
C TYR A 95 14.99 -4.90 -26.61
N GLY A 96 14.22 -4.85 -25.53
CA GLY A 96 13.04 -5.70 -25.34
C GLY A 96 12.16 -5.24 -24.19
N THR A 97 11.30 -6.13 -23.72
CA THR A 97 10.32 -5.84 -22.67
C THR A 97 10.65 -6.63 -21.41
N VAL A 98 10.59 -5.96 -20.25
CA VAL A 98 10.69 -6.61 -18.94
C VAL A 98 9.31 -6.63 -18.29
N PHE A 99 8.85 -7.83 -17.96
CA PHE A 99 7.61 -8.09 -17.24
C PHE A 99 7.93 -8.42 -15.79
N ILE A 100 7.44 -7.61 -14.86
CA ILE A 100 7.64 -7.77 -13.42
C ILE A 100 6.30 -8.17 -12.81
N LYS A 101 6.22 -9.37 -12.25
CA LYS A 101 5.01 -9.89 -11.61
C LYS A 101 5.13 -9.78 -10.09
N THR A 102 4.12 -9.20 -9.46
CA THR A 102 4.05 -9.04 -8.01
C THR A 102 3.15 -10.06 -7.33
N ALA A 103 3.34 -10.24 -6.02
CA ALA A 103 2.56 -11.15 -5.20
C ALA A 103 1.11 -10.73 -4.92
N GLY A 104 0.75 -9.47 -5.16
CA GLY A 104 -0.61 -8.98 -4.95
C GLY A 104 -1.37 -8.62 -6.22
N GLU A 105 -2.51 -7.97 -6.03
CA GLU A 105 -3.50 -7.63 -7.06
C GLU A 105 -3.08 -6.51 -8.02
N SER A 106 -1.94 -5.89 -7.76
CA SER A 106 -1.34 -4.85 -8.61
C SER A 106 -1.15 -5.27 -10.07
N GLY A 107 -1.15 -6.59 -10.34
CA GLY A 107 -0.95 -7.16 -11.68
C GLY A 107 0.53 -7.27 -12.06
N SER A 108 0.81 -7.30 -13.35
CA SER A 108 2.17 -7.27 -13.91
C SER A 108 2.54 -5.85 -14.34
N LEU A 109 3.72 -5.39 -13.94
CA LEU A 109 4.32 -4.17 -14.47
C LEU A 109 5.10 -4.49 -15.73
N GLU A 110 4.67 -3.91 -16.85
CA GLU A 110 5.34 -4.06 -18.14
C GLU A 110 6.21 -2.83 -18.41
N VAL A 111 7.47 -3.08 -18.75
CA VAL A 111 8.43 -2.02 -19.10
C VAL A 111 8.99 -2.33 -20.50
N PRO A 112 8.41 -1.73 -21.56
CA PRO A 112 8.85 -1.95 -22.93
C PRO A 112 10.13 -1.15 -23.25
N PHE A 113 10.76 -1.48 -24.39
CA PHE A 113 11.91 -0.77 -24.96
C PHE A 113 13.13 -0.62 -24.02
N ILE A 114 13.32 -1.58 -23.12
CA ILE A 114 14.46 -1.63 -22.22
C ILE A 114 15.70 -2.12 -22.99
N PRO A 115 16.81 -1.38 -22.96
CA PRO A 115 18.08 -1.85 -23.52
C PRO A 115 18.59 -3.02 -22.66
N ASN A 116 19.01 -4.11 -23.31
CA ASN A 116 19.49 -5.33 -22.66
C ASN A 116 18.55 -5.82 -21.54
N PRO A 117 17.33 -6.28 -21.87
CA PRO A 117 16.33 -6.62 -20.86
C PRO A 117 16.78 -7.75 -19.92
N GLN A 118 17.68 -8.64 -20.39
CA GLN A 118 18.31 -9.68 -19.58
C GLN A 118 19.24 -9.10 -18.49
N ALA A 119 19.97 -8.02 -18.79
CA ALA A 119 20.84 -7.36 -17.81
C ALA A 119 20.00 -6.70 -16.71
N VAL A 120 18.89 -6.06 -17.07
CA VAL A 120 17.94 -5.48 -16.09
C VAL A 120 17.29 -6.57 -15.24
N GLN A 121 16.88 -7.69 -15.84
CA GLN A 121 16.37 -8.84 -15.11
C GLN A 121 17.40 -9.35 -14.09
N THR A 122 18.66 -9.51 -14.50
CA THR A 122 19.74 -9.95 -13.61
C THR A 122 20.02 -8.93 -12.53
N ALA A 123 19.96 -7.63 -12.82
CA ALA A 123 20.13 -6.57 -11.83
C ALA A 123 19.01 -6.58 -10.78
N ILE A 124 17.75 -6.78 -11.20
CA ILE A 124 16.61 -6.88 -10.27
C ILE A 124 16.77 -8.11 -9.36
N PHE A 125 17.14 -9.26 -9.92
CA PHE A 125 17.38 -10.46 -9.11
C PHE A 125 18.57 -10.29 -8.18
N ALA A 126 19.67 -9.70 -8.64
CA ALA A 126 20.84 -9.42 -7.82
C ALA A 126 20.49 -8.50 -6.65
N GLU A 127 19.70 -7.45 -6.88
CA GLU A 127 19.30 -6.53 -5.82
C GLU A 127 18.32 -7.17 -4.84
N ARG A 128 17.38 -7.98 -5.33
CA ARG A 128 16.46 -8.75 -4.48
C ARG A 128 17.23 -9.73 -3.59
N ASP A 129 18.17 -10.46 -4.18
CA ASP A 129 18.96 -11.46 -3.46
C ASP A 129 19.90 -10.78 -2.46
N ARG A 130 20.51 -9.65 -2.80
CA ARG A 130 21.26 -8.80 -1.86
C ARG A 130 20.39 -8.32 -0.71
N PHE A 131 19.18 -7.85 -0.99
CA PHE A 131 18.23 -7.43 0.04
C PHE A 131 17.90 -8.58 1.00
N GLN A 132 17.63 -9.78 0.47
CA GLN A 132 17.38 -10.97 1.26
C GLN A 132 18.61 -11.43 2.06
N GLN A 133 19.81 -11.37 1.47
CA GLN A 133 21.06 -11.72 2.14
C GLN A 133 21.38 -10.75 3.28
N LEU A 134 21.23 -9.44 3.06
CA LEU A 134 21.39 -8.41 4.10
C LEU A 134 20.39 -8.62 5.24
N ALA A 135 19.14 -8.98 4.92
CA ALA A 135 18.14 -9.32 5.94
C ALA A 135 18.57 -10.54 6.77
N ARG A 136 19.09 -11.60 6.13
CA ARG A 136 19.61 -12.81 6.81
C ARG A 136 20.89 -12.56 7.61
N GLN A 137 21.83 -11.77 7.10
CA GLN A 137 23.04 -11.43 7.83
C GLN A 137 22.73 -10.61 9.07
N ARG A 138 21.81 -9.64 8.95
CA ARG A 138 21.31 -8.86 10.09
C ARG A 138 20.64 -9.76 11.13
N SER A 139 19.88 -10.78 10.73
CA SER A 139 19.29 -11.71 11.70
C SER A 139 20.36 -12.59 12.37
N GLN A 140 21.33 -13.12 11.63
CA GLN A 140 22.42 -13.92 12.20
C GLN A 140 23.29 -13.15 13.19
N LEU A 141 23.70 -11.92 12.85
CA LEU A 141 24.50 -11.07 13.74
C LEU A 141 23.72 -10.72 15.03
N ARG A 142 22.40 -10.54 14.92
CA ARG A 142 21.53 -10.32 16.09
C ARG A 142 21.48 -11.55 16.99
N VAL A 143 21.18 -12.72 16.42
CA VAL A 143 21.15 -13.99 17.16
C VAL A 143 22.47 -14.24 17.88
N ARG A 144 23.60 -14.02 17.21
CA ARG A 144 24.93 -14.17 17.82
C ARG A 144 25.16 -13.18 18.96
N ALA A 145 24.90 -11.89 18.74
CA ALA A 145 25.07 -10.86 19.77
C ALA A 145 24.17 -11.10 20.99
N ASP A 146 23.00 -11.71 20.79
CA ASP A 146 22.08 -12.04 21.86
C ASP A 146 22.52 -13.30 22.62
N ILE A 147 23.10 -14.31 21.96
CA ILE A 147 23.72 -15.50 22.60
C ILE A 147 24.97 -15.11 23.42
N GLU A 148 25.82 -14.23 22.90
CA GLU A 148 27.03 -13.77 23.60
C GLU A 148 26.66 -13.01 24.89
N ARG A 149 25.65 -12.12 24.81
CA ARG A 149 25.11 -11.40 25.97
C ARG A 149 24.44 -12.34 26.97
N ALA A 150 23.72 -13.34 26.46
CA ALA A 150 23.02 -14.36 27.22
C ALA A 150 23.94 -15.24 28.08
N LEU A 151 25.07 -15.67 27.50
CA LEU A 151 26.04 -16.53 28.16
C LEU A 151 26.91 -15.77 29.18
N GLY A 152 26.72 -14.46 29.33
CA GLY A 152 27.53 -13.64 30.24
C GLY A 152 29.01 -13.62 29.85
N ILE A 153 29.35 -13.98 28.60
CA ILE A 153 30.68 -13.84 28.02
C ILE A 153 30.85 -12.36 27.64
N SER A 154 30.79 -11.50 28.65
CA SER A 154 31.44 -10.20 28.57
C SER A 154 32.91 -10.48 28.79
N ASP A 155 33.65 -10.74 27.71
CA ASP A 155 35.09 -10.56 27.74
C ASP A 155 35.36 -9.17 28.31
N GLY A 156 36.13 -9.13 29.40
CA GLY A 156 36.61 -7.91 30.04
C GLY A 156 37.62 -7.15 29.18
N ALA A 157 37.28 -6.89 27.91
CA ALA A 157 38.06 -6.08 26.99
C ALA A 157 37.13 -5.09 26.28
N GLY A 158 36.95 -3.96 26.96
CA GLY A 158 36.47 -2.67 26.48
C GLY A 158 35.83 -2.59 25.09
N PHE A 159 34.51 -2.68 25.04
CA PHE A 159 33.69 -1.87 24.14
C PHE A 159 32.38 -1.43 24.82
N SER A 160 32.44 -1.09 26.11
CA SER A 160 31.48 -0.15 26.69
C SER A 160 31.92 1.27 26.29
N GLY A 161 31.20 1.87 25.33
CA GLY A 161 31.23 3.34 25.13
C GLY A 161 31.45 3.88 23.71
N GLY A 162 31.63 3.05 22.68
CA GLY A 162 31.93 3.56 21.32
C GLY A 162 30.73 3.82 20.40
N ALA A 163 29.60 3.14 20.60
CA ALA A 163 28.49 3.18 19.63
C ALA A 163 27.46 4.32 19.89
N ALA A 164 27.58 5.05 21.00
CA ALA A 164 26.73 6.21 21.31
C ALA A 164 27.46 7.56 21.11
N SER A 165 28.75 7.56 20.74
CA SER A 165 29.53 8.80 20.51
C SER A 165 29.91 9.04 19.05
N LEU A 166 29.48 8.20 18.10
CA LEU A 166 29.58 8.49 16.66
C LEU A 166 28.29 9.09 16.08
N ALA A 167 27.31 9.39 16.92
CA ALA A 167 26.14 10.22 16.59
C ALA A 167 26.37 11.73 16.86
N GLY A 168 27.61 12.12 17.17
CA GLY A 168 27.98 13.50 17.52
C GLY A 168 29.30 13.93 16.89
N GLY A 169 29.50 13.59 15.62
CA GLY A 169 30.55 14.16 14.78
C GLY A 169 29.91 15.12 13.79
N SER A 170 29.92 16.41 14.12
CA SER A 170 29.71 17.49 13.18
C SER A 170 30.70 17.36 12.03
N VAL A 171 30.27 16.68 10.96
CA VAL A 171 30.84 16.88 9.63
C VAL A 171 30.51 18.32 9.28
N GLY A 172 31.55 19.14 9.17
CA GLY A 172 31.46 20.47 8.64
C GLY A 172 30.71 20.45 7.32
N ASP A 173 29.51 21.01 7.34
CA ASP A 173 29.28 22.32 6.75
C ASP A 173 30.05 22.58 5.44
N GLU A 174 29.80 21.75 4.43
CA GLU A 174 29.87 22.13 3.01
C GLU A 174 28.69 21.53 2.24
N SER A 175 27.48 21.65 2.81
CA SER A 175 26.24 21.41 2.07
C SER A 175 25.19 22.44 2.45
N GLY A 176 25.33 23.64 1.89
CA GLY A 176 24.39 24.74 2.09
C GLY A 176 23.85 25.36 0.81
N GLU A 177 24.24 24.89 -0.39
CA GLU A 177 23.75 25.47 -1.64
C GLU A 177 22.69 24.61 -2.33
N SER A 178 21.45 24.84 -1.91
CA SER A 178 20.27 24.77 -2.75
C SER A 178 19.91 23.40 -3.35
N VAL A 179 19.67 22.39 -2.50
CA VAL A 179 18.48 21.56 -2.74
C VAL A 179 17.29 22.50 -2.56
N ARG A 180 16.91 23.16 -3.66
CA ARG A 180 15.69 23.92 -3.80
C ARG A 180 14.58 23.06 -3.23
N ARG A 181 14.17 23.39 -2.01
CA ARG A 181 12.83 23.14 -1.52
C ARG A 181 11.91 23.84 -2.52
N SER A 182 11.57 23.13 -3.59
CA SER A 182 10.39 23.42 -4.37
C SER A 182 9.17 22.95 -3.57
N GLY A 183 9.06 23.42 -2.32
CA GLY A 183 7.76 23.66 -1.75
C GLY A 183 7.24 24.82 -2.57
N THR A 184 6.26 24.56 -3.41
CA THR A 184 5.49 25.61 -4.05
C THR A 184 5.08 26.57 -2.94
N GLN A 185 5.72 27.74 -2.89
CA GLN A 185 5.23 28.92 -2.19
C GLN A 185 4.00 29.40 -2.95
N GLY A 186 2.95 28.58 -2.94
CA GLY A 186 1.60 29.01 -3.21
C GLY A 186 1.13 29.83 -2.01
N LEU A 187 0.31 30.85 -2.29
CA LEU A 187 -0.38 31.68 -1.31
C LEU A 187 -0.90 30.82 -0.13
N ALA A 188 -0.84 31.33 1.10
CA ALA A 188 -1.19 30.59 2.32
C ALA A 188 -2.59 29.90 2.30
N ILE A 189 -3.47 30.34 1.41
CA ILE A 189 -4.79 29.76 1.08
C ILE A 189 -4.75 28.43 0.30
N ALA A 190 -3.58 28.00 -0.19
CA ALA A 190 -3.37 26.78 -0.97
C ALA A 190 -2.72 25.64 -0.17
N ARG A 191 -2.49 25.82 1.14
CA ARG A 191 -1.92 24.75 2.00
C ARG A 191 -3.01 23.72 2.31
N THR A 192 -3.00 22.61 1.59
CA THR A 192 -3.94 21.47 1.75
C THR A 192 -3.54 20.48 2.83
N ARG A 193 -2.38 20.70 3.45
CA ARG A 193 -1.78 19.82 4.45
C ARG A 193 -1.82 20.47 5.83
N PHE A 194 -2.51 19.83 6.76
CA PHE A 194 -2.40 20.13 8.18
C PHE A 194 -1.77 18.90 8.86
N THR A 195 -0.58 19.08 9.42
CA THR A 195 0.03 18.08 10.29
C THR A 195 -0.32 18.46 11.71
N THR A 196 -1.18 17.66 12.35
CA THR A 196 -1.52 17.80 13.76
C THR A 196 -0.29 17.44 14.60
N GLU A 197 -0.16 18.00 15.81
CA GLU A 197 0.95 17.73 16.74
C GLU A 197 1.13 16.23 17.08
N THR A 198 0.09 15.41 16.83
CA THR A 198 0.07 13.95 16.98
C THR A 198 0.68 13.17 15.79
N GLY A 199 1.15 13.85 14.73
CA GLY A 199 1.71 13.24 13.52
C GLY A 199 0.66 12.80 12.48
N GLU A 200 -0.62 13.03 12.75
CA GLU A 200 -1.71 12.85 11.78
C GLU A 200 -1.56 13.91 10.67
N THR A 201 -1.67 13.50 9.40
CA THR A 201 -1.66 14.45 8.28
C THR A 201 -2.99 14.37 7.56
N VAL A 202 -3.75 15.46 7.65
CA VAL A 202 -5.03 15.62 6.99
C VAL A 202 -4.79 16.29 5.64
N TYR A 203 -5.21 15.61 4.57
CA TYR A 203 -5.22 16.14 3.21
C TYR A 203 -6.64 16.60 2.88
N ARG A 204 -6.79 17.89 2.55
CA ARG A 204 -8.04 18.45 2.02
C ARG A 204 -7.97 18.58 0.50
N LYS A 205 -9.09 18.34 -0.18
CA LYS A 205 -9.20 18.57 -1.63
C LYS A 205 -8.86 20.04 -1.93
N HIS A 206 -7.97 20.30 -2.89
CA HIS A 206 -7.57 21.66 -3.26
C HIS A 206 -8.70 22.41 -3.98
N PHE A 207 -8.72 23.75 -3.92
CA PHE A 207 -9.75 24.57 -4.57
C PHE A 207 -9.76 24.42 -6.10
N THR A 208 -8.63 24.08 -6.71
CA THR A 208 -8.58 23.83 -8.16
C THR A 208 -9.44 22.63 -8.53
N VAL A 209 -9.47 21.58 -7.71
CA VAL A 209 -10.34 20.40 -7.91
C VAL A 209 -11.81 20.83 -7.90
N TRP A 210 -12.21 21.66 -6.94
CA TRP A 210 -13.55 22.27 -6.86
C TRP A 210 -13.90 23.06 -8.13
N LEU A 211 -13.02 23.95 -8.58
CA LEU A 211 -13.28 24.80 -9.74
C LEU A 211 -13.57 24.01 -11.01
N ALA A 212 -12.80 22.94 -11.27
CA ALA A 212 -13.05 22.10 -12.43
C ALA A 212 -14.33 21.25 -12.28
N HIS A 213 -14.63 20.79 -11.07
CA HIS A 213 -15.84 19.99 -10.82
C HIS A 213 -17.13 20.83 -10.90
N ILE A 214 -17.04 22.14 -10.61
CA ILE A 214 -18.16 23.08 -10.66
C ILE A 214 -18.29 23.82 -11.99
N ALA A 215 -17.27 23.81 -12.84
CA ALA A 215 -17.32 24.42 -14.16
C ALA A 215 -18.50 23.90 -15.02
N VAL A 216 -18.76 22.59 -15.02
CA VAL A 216 -19.87 22.01 -15.79
C VAL A 216 -21.25 22.39 -15.20
N PRO A 217 -21.51 22.19 -13.89
CA PRO A 217 -22.76 22.67 -13.27
C PRO A 217 -23.01 24.17 -13.47
N SER A 218 -21.97 25.00 -13.39
CA SER A 218 -22.09 26.45 -13.60
C SER A 218 -22.41 26.80 -15.05
N ILE A 219 -21.87 26.08 -16.04
CA ILE A 219 -22.28 26.24 -17.45
C ILE A 219 -23.76 25.86 -17.61
N VAL A 220 -24.22 24.75 -17.03
CA VAL A 220 -25.63 24.34 -17.08
C VAL A 220 -26.54 25.40 -16.45
N LEU A 221 -26.13 25.98 -15.32
CA LEU A 221 -26.84 27.10 -14.67
C LEU A 221 -26.92 28.32 -15.58
N ILE A 222 -25.80 28.70 -16.20
CA ILE A 222 -25.74 29.85 -17.12
C ILE A 222 -26.63 29.59 -18.34
N LEU A 223 -26.59 28.38 -18.92
CA LEU A 223 -27.43 28.01 -20.06
C LEU A 223 -28.92 28.01 -19.70
N GLY A 224 -29.28 27.48 -18.53
CA GLY A 224 -30.65 27.54 -18.02
C GLY A 224 -31.12 28.99 -17.84
N LEU A 225 -30.27 29.84 -17.25
CA LEU A 225 -30.56 31.26 -17.06
C LEU A 225 -30.72 32.00 -18.40
N ILE A 226 -29.83 31.74 -19.37
CA ILE A 226 -29.94 32.29 -20.73
C ILE A 226 -31.24 31.85 -21.38
N GLY A 227 -31.63 30.57 -21.24
CA GLY A 227 -32.89 30.04 -21.74
C GLY A 227 -34.11 30.73 -21.15
N ILE A 228 -34.10 31.00 -19.83
CA ILE A 228 -35.16 31.75 -19.14
C ILE A 228 -35.23 33.19 -19.67
N ILE A 229 -34.10 33.88 -19.76
CA ILE A 229 -34.04 35.27 -20.24
C ILE A 229 -34.53 35.36 -21.69
N ALA A 230 -34.11 34.44 -22.55
CA ALA A 230 -34.54 34.39 -23.94
C ALA A 230 -36.04 34.11 -24.07
N ALA A 231 -36.59 33.19 -23.26
CA ALA A 231 -38.03 32.89 -23.26
C ALA A 231 -38.87 34.10 -22.81
N ILE A 232 -38.41 34.85 -21.79
CA ILE A 232 -39.08 36.08 -21.31
C ILE A 232 -38.98 37.20 -22.35
N ALA A 233 -37.83 37.32 -23.03
CA ALA A 233 -37.62 38.30 -24.09
C ALA A 233 -38.37 37.98 -25.39
N GLY A 234 -39.01 36.80 -25.49
CA GLY A 234 -39.67 36.33 -26.71
C GLY A 234 -38.69 35.91 -27.82
N ALA A 235 -37.42 35.66 -27.48
CA ALA A 235 -36.41 35.20 -28.42
C ALA A 235 -36.49 33.67 -28.58
N SER A 236 -36.83 33.21 -29.78
CA SER A 236 -36.98 31.80 -30.13
C SER A 236 -35.62 31.09 -30.29
N LEU A 237 -35.00 30.64 -29.18
CA LEU A 237 -33.76 29.84 -29.22
C LEU A 237 -33.94 28.47 -29.90
N PHE A 238 -35.17 27.96 -29.98
CA PHE A 238 -35.52 26.66 -30.54
C PHE A 238 -36.43 26.75 -31.77
N GLY A 239 -36.49 27.93 -32.41
CA GLY A 239 -37.40 28.25 -33.51
C GLY A 239 -38.82 28.60 -33.05
N ASP A 240 -39.62 29.16 -33.97
CA ASP A 240 -40.98 29.68 -33.67
C ASP A 240 -42.02 28.58 -33.45
N THR A 241 -41.63 27.31 -33.59
CA THR A 241 -42.49 26.14 -33.40
C THR A 241 -42.71 25.81 -31.92
N VAL A 242 -41.88 26.33 -31.00
CA VAL A 242 -41.96 26.06 -29.57
C VAL A 242 -42.63 27.23 -28.87
N ALA A 243 -43.76 26.97 -28.18
CA ALA A 243 -44.45 28.02 -27.43
C ALA A 243 -43.56 28.62 -26.32
N PRO A 244 -43.55 29.95 -26.10
CA PRO A 244 -42.70 30.60 -25.10
C PRO A 244 -42.85 30.04 -23.67
N VAL A 245 -44.07 29.60 -23.31
CA VAL A 245 -44.34 28.97 -22.00
C VAL A 245 -43.58 27.64 -21.83
N ILE A 246 -43.44 26.88 -22.91
CA ILE A 246 -42.69 25.61 -22.92
C ILE A 246 -41.19 25.89 -22.86
N ALA A 247 -40.71 26.90 -23.60
CA ALA A 247 -39.31 27.32 -23.53
C ALA A 247 -38.93 27.82 -22.12
N LEU A 248 -39.82 28.58 -21.47
CA LEU A 248 -39.64 29.05 -20.10
C LEU A 248 -39.59 27.89 -19.10
N SER A 249 -40.54 26.95 -19.17
CA SER A 249 -40.56 25.81 -18.26
C SER A 249 -39.33 24.93 -18.42
N LEU A 250 -38.85 24.73 -19.65
CA LEU A 250 -37.60 24.03 -19.92
C LEU A 250 -36.39 24.77 -19.35
N GLY A 251 -36.30 26.09 -19.55
CA GLY A 251 -35.22 26.92 -18.99
C GLY A 251 -35.19 26.85 -17.46
N VAL A 252 -36.35 26.94 -16.81
CA VAL A 252 -36.49 26.79 -15.35
C VAL A 252 -36.08 25.39 -14.90
N ALA A 253 -36.50 24.34 -15.60
CA ALA A 253 -36.11 22.96 -15.26
C ALA A 253 -34.59 22.74 -15.36
N VAL A 254 -33.96 23.22 -16.44
CA VAL A 254 -32.49 23.16 -16.63
C VAL A 254 -31.77 23.96 -15.54
N PHE A 255 -32.27 25.15 -15.22
CA PHE A 255 -31.71 25.97 -14.16
C PHE A 255 -31.80 25.28 -12.79
N LEU A 256 -32.98 24.78 -12.40
CA LEU A 256 -33.15 24.07 -11.13
C LEU A 256 -32.30 22.80 -11.06
N PHE A 257 -32.19 22.06 -12.16
CA PHE A 257 -31.29 20.91 -12.25
C PHE A 257 -29.83 21.32 -12.04
N GLY A 258 -29.40 22.40 -12.68
CA GLY A 258 -28.07 22.99 -12.48
C GLY A 258 -27.82 23.40 -11.03
N VAL A 259 -28.83 23.96 -10.33
CA VAL A 259 -28.72 24.36 -8.91
C VAL A 259 -28.51 23.12 -8.03
N VAL A 260 -29.32 22.08 -8.22
CA VAL A 260 -29.21 20.83 -7.46
C VAL A 260 -27.85 20.17 -7.71
N TRP A 261 -27.42 20.10 -8.97
CA TRP A 261 -26.12 19.54 -9.32
C TRP A 261 -24.97 20.35 -8.72
N PHE A 262 -25.01 21.67 -8.83
CA PHE A 262 -24.02 22.56 -8.22
C PHE A 262 -23.93 22.34 -6.70
N TYR A 263 -25.07 22.23 -6.03
CA TYR A 263 -25.12 21.98 -4.59
C TYR A 263 -24.49 20.63 -4.21
N ILE A 264 -24.79 19.56 -4.93
CA ILE A 264 -24.20 18.24 -4.69
C ILE A 264 -22.69 18.26 -4.95
N ALA A 265 -22.25 18.90 -6.03
CA ALA A 265 -20.84 19.05 -6.40
C ALA A 265 -20.05 19.85 -5.35
N ASP A 266 -20.60 20.94 -4.83
CA ASP A 266 -20.00 21.73 -3.76
C ASP A 266 -19.97 20.96 -2.43
N TRP A 267 -21.03 20.20 -2.11
CA TRP A 267 -21.10 19.38 -0.90
C TRP A 267 -20.02 18.30 -0.88
N ASP A 268 -19.85 17.56 -1.98
CA ASP A 268 -18.84 16.49 -2.10
C ASP A 268 -17.41 17.02 -1.89
N TRP A 269 -17.11 18.21 -2.45
CA TRP A 269 -15.80 18.82 -2.27
C TRP A 269 -15.54 19.29 -0.83
N ARG A 270 -16.54 19.90 -0.17
CA ARG A 270 -16.37 20.46 1.18
C ARG A 270 -16.23 19.40 2.26
N ASN A 271 -16.83 18.22 2.06
CA ASN A 271 -17.01 17.25 3.12
C ASN A 271 -16.10 16.03 3.04
N ASP A 272 -15.52 15.77 1.87
CA ASP A 272 -14.60 14.65 1.70
C ASP A 272 -13.23 14.98 2.27
N THR A 273 -12.75 14.13 3.18
CA THR A 273 -11.47 14.32 3.85
C THR A 273 -10.69 13.01 3.84
N ILE A 274 -9.38 13.13 3.58
CA ILE A 274 -8.45 12.02 3.65
C ILE A 274 -7.52 12.29 4.82
N THR A 275 -7.47 11.35 5.75
CA THR A 275 -6.64 11.48 6.93
C THR A 275 -5.66 10.32 7.00
N ILE A 276 -4.37 10.64 7.02
CA ILE A 276 -3.32 9.64 7.15
C ILE A 276 -2.88 9.63 8.60
N ASN A 277 -3.15 8.51 9.26
CA ASN A 277 -2.61 8.16 10.57
C ASN A 277 -1.25 7.47 10.42
N PRO A 278 -0.50 7.27 11.51
CA PRO A 278 0.78 6.56 11.45
C PRO A 278 0.65 5.12 10.96
N GLN A 279 -0.50 4.47 11.18
CA GLN A 279 -0.74 3.05 10.88
C GLN A 279 -1.88 2.80 9.89
N THR A 280 -2.81 3.75 9.74
CA THR A 280 -3.97 3.60 8.88
C THR A 280 -4.19 4.82 8.00
N ILE A 281 -4.80 4.63 6.84
CA ILE A 281 -5.38 5.68 6.00
C ILE A 281 -6.88 5.62 6.20
N THR A 282 -7.48 6.74 6.59
CA THR A 282 -8.93 6.86 6.72
C THR A 282 -9.44 7.78 5.63
N ILE A 283 -10.31 7.25 4.78
CA ILE A 283 -10.98 7.99 3.71
C ILE A 283 -12.43 8.18 4.14
N ILE A 284 -12.87 9.43 4.27
CA ILE A 284 -14.22 9.77 4.73
C ILE A 284 -14.96 10.43 3.58
N HIS A 285 -15.97 9.74 3.05
CA HIS A 285 -16.90 10.30 2.08
C HIS A 285 -18.23 10.60 2.77
N LYS A 286 -18.68 11.86 2.75
CA LYS A 286 -19.96 12.24 3.34
C LYS A 286 -20.99 12.50 2.25
N ARG A 287 -21.93 11.58 2.09
CA ARG A 287 -23.00 11.72 1.08
C ARG A 287 -24.03 12.76 1.54
N PRO A 288 -24.54 13.61 0.64
CA PRO A 288 -25.59 14.56 0.99
C PRO A 288 -26.90 13.82 1.35
N LEU A 289 -27.78 14.43 2.16
CA LEU A 289 -29.18 13.99 2.40
C LEU A 289 -29.39 12.52 2.85
N TRP A 290 -29.62 12.25 4.15
CA TRP A 290 -30.01 10.94 4.75
C TRP A 290 -29.29 9.66 4.24
N MET A 291 -28.29 9.77 3.37
CA MET A 291 -27.47 8.70 2.85
C MET A 291 -26.40 8.36 3.86
N GLN A 292 -26.09 7.07 4.00
CA GLN A 292 -25.06 6.60 4.93
C GLN A 292 -23.68 7.11 4.48
N ASN A 293 -22.89 7.57 5.44
CA ASN A 293 -21.50 7.94 5.20
C ASN A 293 -20.67 6.68 4.90
N GLU A 294 -19.69 6.81 4.02
CA GLU A 294 -18.75 5.75 3.70
C GLU A 294 -17.40 6.10 4.33
N ILE A 295 -16.98 5.32 5.33
CA ILE A 295 -15.71 5.47 6.03
C ILE A 295 -14.88 4.24 5.72
N ASP A 296 -13.82 4.41 4.94
CA ASP A 296 -12.87 3.35 4.64
C ASP A 296 -11.62 3.54 5.48
N GLN A 297 -11.29 2.54 6.30
CA GLN A 297 -10.06 2.52 7.05
C GLN A 297 -9.15 1.41 6.52
N ILE A 298 -8.01 1.80 5.98
CA ILE A 298 -7.03 0.91 5.34
C ILE A 298 -5.78 0.88 6.22
N SER A 299 -5.31 -0.30 6.59
CA SER A 299 -4.00 -0.41 7.26
C SER A 299 -2.86 -0.19 6.26
N LEU A 300 -1.88 0.64 6.62
CA LEU A 300 -0.68 0.86 5.79
C LEU A 300 0.11 -0.44 5.56
N THR A 301 0.00 -1.41 6.46
CA THR A 301 0.66 -2.72 6.31
C THR A 301 0.00 -3.61 5.27
N GLN A 302 -1.29 -3.38 4.97
CA GLN A 302 -2.07 -4.15 3.99
C GLN A 302 -1.95 -3.60 2.57
N ILE A 303 -1.32 -2.43 2.40
CA ILE A 303 -1.14 -1.81 1.08
C ILE A 303 -0.09 -2.62 0.30
N ASP A 304 -0.47 -3.14 -0.86
CA ASP A 304 0.37 -3.88 -1.81
C ASP A 304 1.17 -2.95 -2.74
N ASN A 305 0.49 -1.97 -3.32
CA ASN A 305 1.07 -1.00 -4.23
C ASN A 305 0.27 0.29 -4.20
N VAL A 306 0.93 1.39 -4.51
CA VAL A 306 0.33 2.71 -4.69
C VAL A 306 0.69 3.18 -6.09
N ILE A 307 -0.33 3.52 -6.88
CA ILE A 307 -0.17 4.08 -8.21
C ILE A 307 -0.79 5.47 -8.21
N SER A 308 -0.04 6.47 -8.65
CA SER A 308 -0.58 7.81 -8.92
C SER A 308 -0.72 8.04 -10.41
N ASP A 309 -1.84 8.65 -10.82
CA ASP A 309 -2.17 8.87 -12.22
C ASP A 309 -2.81 10.25 -12.41
N VAL A 310 -2.18 11.08 -13.23
CA VAL A 310 -2.63 12.41 -13.65
C VAL A 310 -3.06 12.27 -15.10
N GLN A 311 -4.32 12.57 -15.43
CA GLN A 311 -4.82 12.40 -16.80
C GLN A 311 -5.42 13.68 -17.38
N GLY A 312 -4.99 14.05 -18.59
CA GLY A 312 -5.57 15.13 -19.39
C GLY A 312 -4.88 16.49 -19.17
N LEU A 313 -5.00 17.36 -20.18
CA LEU A 313 -4.28 18.64 -20.28
C LEU A 313 -4.46 19.53 -19.04
N VAL A 314 -5.71 19.77 -18.64
CA VAL A 314 -6.03 20.67 -17.52
C VAL A 314 -5.52 20.10 -16.19
N ASN A 315 -5.56 18.77 -16.04
CA ASN A 315 -5.09 18.10 -14.82
C ASN A 315 -3.56 18.07 -14.74
N SER A 316 -2.87 17.87 -15.86
CA SER A 316 -1.42 17.98 -15.93
C SER A 316 -0.93 19.39 -15.60
N LEU A 317 -1.55 20.42 -16.19
CA LEU A 317 -1.19 21.83 -15.92
C LEU A 317 -1.42 22.23 -14.46
N LEU A 318 -2.47 21.71 -13.83
CA LEU A 318 -2.83 21.99 -12.44
C LEU A 318 -2.23 20.98 -11.44
N ASN A 319 -1.41 20.03 -11.90
CA ASN A 319 -0.85 18.91 -11.14
C ASN A 319 -1.89 18.17 -10.29
N ARG A 320 -2.97 17.68 -10.92
CA ARG A 320 -4.07 16.96 -10.26
C ARG A 320 -4.17 15.54 -10.77
N GLY A 321 -4.33 14.58 -9.88
CA GLY A 321 -4.51 13.18 -10.29
C GLY A 321 -5.09 12.32 -9.19
N GLU A 322 -5.50 11.13 -9.57
CA GLU A 322 -6.01 10.11 -8.67
C GLU A 322 -4.87 9.26 -8.10
N VAL A 323 -5.13 8.65 -6.94
CA VAL A 323 -4.22 7.67 -6.34
C VAL A 323 -4.99 6.36 -6.17
N ARG A 324 -4.48 5.29 -6.77
CA ARG A 324 -5.04 3.95 -6.69
C ARG A 324 -4.20 3.11 -5.72
N ILE A 325 -4.84 2.68 -4.63
CA ILE A 325 -4.23 1.85 -3.60
C ILE A 325 -4.65 0.40 -3.84
N PHE A 326 -3.69 -0.46 -4.10
CA PHE A 326 -3.89 -1.90 -4.18
C PHE A 326 -3.69 -2.50 -2.80
N LEU A 327 -4.62 -3.35 -2.38
CA LEU A 327 -4.62 -3.99 -1.08
C LEU A 327 -4.25 -5.46 -1.26
N LEU A 328 -3.63 -6.06 -0.25
CA LEU A 328 -3.37 -7.49 -0.22
C LEU A 328 -4.68 -8.26 0.02
N GLY A 329 -5.15 -9.01 -0.98
CA GLY A 329 -6.32 -9.89 -0.85
C GLY A 329 -7.68 -9.20 -0.96
N ALA A 330 -7.72 -7.97 -1.47
CA ALA A 330 -8.95 -7.38 -1.99
C ALA A 330 -9.25 -7.97 -3.39
N GLY A 331 -10.08 -7.34 -4.21
CA GLY A 331 -10.13 -7.69 -5.64
C GLY A 331 -10.23 -6.46 -6.54
N LYS A 332 -10.25 -5.28 -5.92
CA LYS A 332 -10.46 -3.98 -6.57
C LYS A 332 -9.58 -2.96 -5.85
N PRO A 333 -8.84 -2.11 -6.59
CA PRO A 333 -8.08 -1.04 -5.97
C PRO A 333 -9.02 -0.03 -5.32
N LYS A 334 -8.60 0.54 -4.19
CA LYS A 334 -9.28 1.71 -3.63
C LYS A 334 -8.80 2.94 -4.38
N ILE A 335 -9.73 3.62 -5.04
CA ILE A 335 -9.45 4.83 -5.82
C ILE A 335 -9.69 6.05 -4.93
N ILE A 336 -8.69 6.88 -4.80
CA ILE A 336 -8.79 8.19 -4.18
C ILE A 336 -9.12 9.20 -5.28
N ALA A 337 -10.17 10.00 -5.06
CA ALA A 337 -10.59 11.05 -5.97
C ALA A 337 -9.42 12.00 -6.34
N PRO A 338 -9.49 12.71 -7.48
CA PRO A 338 -8.41 13.58 -7.92
C PRO A 338 -7.99 14.59 -6.85
N ILE A 339 -6.74 14.49 -6.40
CA ILE A 339 -6.10 15.38 -5.44
C ILE A 339 -5.02 16.23 -6.12
N TYR A 340 -4.66 17.33 -5.49
CA TYR A 340 -3.50 18.12 -5.89
C TYR A 340 -2.21 17.38 -5.50
N ALA A 341 -1.24 17.36 -6.41
CA ALA A 341 0.05 16.71 -6.25
C ALA A 341 -0.06 15.26 -5.76
N PRO A 342 -0.66 14.33 -6.55
CA PRO A 342 -0.84 12.94 -6.13
C PRO A 342 0.49 12.23 -5.81
N GLN A 343 1.61 12.71 -6.37
CA GLN A 343 2.95 12.19 -6.10
C GLN A 343 3.40 12.47 -4.65
N GLU A 344 2.94 13.56 -4.04
CA GLU A 344 3.25 13.86 -2.65
C GLU A 344 2.52 12.90 -1.70
N LEU A 345 1.23 12.65 -1.97
CA LEU A 345 0.46 11.66 -1.20
C LEU A 345 1.09 10.28 -1.32
N HIS A 346 1.47 9.88 -2.53
CA HIS A 346 2.20 8.64 -2.79
C HIS A 346 3.48 8.56 -1.94
N ALA A 347 4.34 9.58 -2.02
CA ALA A 347 5.60 9.61 -1.28
C ALA A 347 5.41 9.56 0.24
N GLU A 348 4.37 10.23 0.76
CA GLU A 348 4.01 10.20 2.17
C GLU A 348 3.55 8.81 2.64
N ILE A 349 2.68 8.14 1.87
CA ILE A 349 2.22 6.78 2.16
C ILE A 349 3.42 5.83 2.18
N SER A 350 4.26 5.91 1.15
CA SER A 350 5.42 5.06 1.02
C SER A 350 6.46 5.28 2.15
N ARG A 351 6.71 6.55 2.53
CA ARG A 351 7.58 6.88 3.67
C ARG A 351 7.07 6.25 4.96
N ARG A 352 5.77 6.39 5.26
CA ARG A 352 5.16 5.83 6.48
C ARG A 352 5.15 4.31 6.48
N GLN A 353 4.90 3.68 5.33
CA GLN A 353 5.00 2.24 5.20
C GLN A 353 6.42 1.74 5.52
N ALA A 354 7.45 2.44 5.03
CA ALA A 354 8.84 2.14 5.36
C ALA A 354 9.12 2.33 6.87
N GLU A 355 8.63 3.42 7.48
CA GLU A 355 8.75 3.65 8.92
C GLU A 355 8.08 2.54 9.76
N LEU A 356 6.87 2.11 9.39
CA LEU A 356 6.17 1.01 10.07
C LEU A 356 6.91 -0.30 9.96
N LYS A 357 7.43 -0.62 8.78
CA LYS A 357 8.24 -1.81 8.55
C LYS A 357 9.50 -1.79 9.43
N ASN A 358 10.20 -0.67 9.47
CA ASN A 358 11.38 -0.50 10.31
C ASN A 358 11.05 -0.65 11.80
N ARG A 359 9.93 -0.09 12.27
CA ARG A 359 9.46 -0.25 13.66
C ARG A 359 9.04 -1.69 13.98
N ALA A 360 8.37 -2.37 13.06
CA ALA A 360 7.98 -3.77 13.24
C ALA A 360 9.22 -4.66 13.38
N GLN A 361 10.22 -4.48 12.52
CA GLN A 361 11.50 -5.20 12.60
C GLN A 361 12.27 -4.92 13.91
N GLN A 362 12.19 -3.69 14.44
CA GLN A 362 12.79 -3.35 15.72
C GLN A 362 12.08 -4.04 16.89
N ARG A 363 10.74 -4.06 16.90
CA ARG A 363 9.94 -4.72 17.95
C ARG A 363 10.15 -6.22 17.96
N GLU A 364 10.20 -6.84 16.79
CA GLU A 364 10.51 -8.27 16.65
C GLU A 364 11.88 -8.56 17.25
N SER A 365 12.90 -7.76 16.92
CA SER A 365 14.24 -7.92 17.50
C SER A 365 14.31 -7.69 19.02
N GLN A 366 13.40 -6.90 19.59
CA GLN A 366 13.30 -6.71 21.04
C GLN A 366 12.61 -7.90 21.70
N SER A 367 11.51 -8.39 21.12
CA SER A 367 10.80 -9.57 21.62
C SER A 367 11.68 -10.82 21.60
N GLU A 368 12.52 -10.98 20.57
CA GLU A 368 13.51 -12.06 20.50
C GLU A 368 14.52 -11.98 21.65
N ARG A 369 15.01 -10.77 21.97
CA ARG A 369 15.94 -10.53 23.08
C ARG A 369 15.32 -10.88 24.43
N ASP A 370 14.09 -10.43 24.67
CA ASP A 370 13.40 -10.69 25.94
C ASP A 370 13.11 -12.19 26.11
N ALA A 371 12.72 -12.88 25.03
CA ALA A 371 12.54 -14.32 25.05
C ALA A 371 13.84 -15.06 25.39
N ILE A 372 14.97 -14.69 24.78
CA ILE A 372 16.29 -15.30 25.08
C ILE A 372 16.66 -15.10 26.55
N VAL A 373 16.48 -13.91 27.10
CA VAL A 373 16.74 -13.63 28.54
C VAL A 373 15.90 -14.54 29.43
N GLU A 374 14.64 -14.73 29.09
CA GLU A 374 13.73 -15.59 29.86
C GLU A 374 14.13 -17.07 29.79
N TYR A 375 14.48 -17.57 28.60
CA TYR A 375 14.98 -18.94 28.43
C TYR A 375 16.23 -19.23 29.27
N LEU A 376 17.17 -18.27 29.36
CA LEU A 376 18.38 -18.43 30.17
C LEU A 376 18.08 -18.45 31.66
N ARG A 377 17.17 -17.59 32.12
CA ARG A 377 16.72 -17.59 33.52
C ARG A 377 16.12 -18.94 33.89
N ALA A 378 15.21 -19.46 33.06
CA ALA A 378 14.61 -20.78 33.25
C ALA A 378 15.67 -21.90 33.25
N TYR A 379 16.66 -21.83 32.36
CA TYR A 379 17.77 -22.78 32.32
C TYR A 379 18.63 -22.74 33.60
N HIS A 380 19.03 -21.55 34.05
CA HIS A 380 19.83 -21.37 35.27
C HIS A 380 19.07 -21.81 36.53
N GLU A 381 17.77 -21.57 36.60
CA GLU A 381 16.91 -22.03 37.69
C GLU A 381 16.82 -23.55 37.74
N ALA A 382 16.55 -24.20 36.60
CA ALA A 382 16.49 -25.67 36.50
C ALA A 382 17.82 -26.31 36.94
N ASN A 383 18.95 -25.74 36.52
CA ASN A 383 20.27 -26.24 36.87
C ASN A 383 20.58 -26.04 38.37
N ARG A 384 20.14 -24.93 38.98
CA ARG A 384 20.22 -24.72 40.43
C ARG A 384 19.41 -25.73 41.22
N ILE A 385 18.20 -26.08 40.76
CA ILE A 385 17.37 -27.10 41.42
C ILE A 385 18.08 -28.46 41.40
N GLN A 386 18.70 -28.82 40.27
CA GLN A 386 19.50 -30.05 40.15
C GLN A 386 20.71 -30.07 41.08
N GLN A 387 21.43 -28.95 41.20
CA GLN A 387 22.54 -28.83 42.15
C GLN A 387 22.07 -28.88 43.61
N ALA A 388 20.93 -28.25 43.92
CA ALA A 388 20.34 -28.29 45.27
C ALA A 388 19.91 -29.71 45.69
N GLN A 389 19.40 -30.52 44.75
CA GLN A 389 19.05 -31.93 45.00
C GLN A 389 20.29 -32.82 45.19
N GLN A 390 21.42 -32.52 44.55
CA GLN A 390 22.69 -33.23 44.78
C GLN A 390 23.38 -32.83 46.09
N SER A 391 23.00 -31.70 46.69
CA SER A 391 23.64 -31.14 47.89
C SER A 391 22.94 -31.54 49.21
N GLN A 392 22.00 -32.49 49.20
CA GLN A 392 21.33 -32.94 50.41
C GLN A 392 22.29 -33.79 51.27
N PRO A 393 22.65 -33.37 52.50
CA PRO A 393 23.56 -34.14 53.35
C PRO A 393 22.91 -35.48 53.72
N ALA A 394 23.68 -36.57 53.66
CA ALA A 394 23.25 -37.88 54.13
C ALA A 394 22.70 -37.78 55.57
N PRO A 395 21.59 -38.46 55.91
CA PRO A 395 21.10 -38.47 57.28
C PRO A 395 22.20 -39.04 58.19
N PRO A 396 22.49 -38.43 59.35
CA PRO A 396 23.57 -38.88 60.20
C PRO A 396 23.34 -40.32 60.66
N PRO A 397 24.40 -41.13 60.83
CA PRO A 397 24.26 -42.47 61.37
C PRO A 397 23.66 -42.39 62.78
N SER A 398 22.54 -43.09 62.97
CA SER A 398 21.90 -43.26 64.26
C SER A 398 22.83 -44.00 65.21
N TYR A 399 23.53 -43.27 66.08
CA TYR A 399 24.20 -43.85 67.23
C TYR A 399 23.14 -44.33 68.22
N ALA A 400 23.04 -45.65 68.38
CA ALA A 400 22.29 -46.28 69.45
C ALA A 400 22.92 -45.88 70.80
N ASN A 401 22.23 -45.01 71.54
CA ASN A 401 22.57 -44.72 72.92
C ASN A 401 21.74 -45.66 73.81
N PRO A 402 22.33 -46.43 74.75
CA PRO A 402 21.57 -47.30 75.64
C PRO A 402 20.70 -46.45 76.59
N GLN A 403 19.40 -46.71 76.52
CA GLN A 403 18.37 -46.11 77.38
C GLN A 403 18.63 -46.49 78.85
N PRO A 404 18.61 -45.56 79.82
CA PRO A 404 18.30 -45.92 81.19
C PRO A 404 16.81 -46.24 81.31
N LEU A 405 16.50 -47.39 81.91
CA LEU A 405 15.15 -47.83 82.29
C LEU A 405 14.46 -46.75 83.12
N TYR A 406 13.54 -46.02 82.51
CA TYR A 406 12.53 -45.25 83.23
C TYR A 406 11.15 -45.81 82.86
N THR A 407 10.53 -46.49 83.83
CA THR A 407 9.13 -46.93 83.76
C THR A 407 8.23 -45.76 84.14
N PRO A 408 7.37 -45.26 83.24
CA PRO A 408 6.28 -44.39 83.65
C PRO A 408 5.14 -45.21 84.28
N PRO A 409 4.46 -44.69 85.32
CA PRO A 409 3.32 -45.36 85.93
C PRO A 409 2.11 -45.37 84.99
N ALA A 410 1.31 -46.43 85.11
CA ALA A 410 0.08 -46.64 84.36
C ALA A 410 -0.87 -45.44 84.46
N THR A 411 -1.31 -44.94 83.30
CA THR A 411 -2.45 -44.02 83.21
C THR A 411 -3.65 -44.78 82.64
N PRO A 412 -4.87 -44.58 83.16
CA PRO A 412 -6.02 -45.45 82.88
C PRO A 412 -6.51 -45.35 81.43
N GLN A 413 -6.98 -46.49 80.90
CA GLN A 413 -7.67 -46.59 79.62
C GLN A 413 -8.92 -45.68 79.59
N GLN A 414 -9.01 -44.80 78.58
CA GLN A 414 -10.28 -44.20 78.17
C GLN A 414 -10.92 -45.04 77.05
N PRO A 415 -12.24 -45.27 77.09
CA PRO A 415 -12.93 -46.17 76.18
C PRO A 415 -13.07 -45.59 74.77
N ALA A 416 -13.08 -46.50 73.80
CA ALA A 416 -13.24 -46.25 72.38
C ALA A 416 -14.46 -45.37 72.06
N ARG A 417 -14.25 -44.29 71.29
CA ARG A 417 -15.33 -43.62 70.55
C ARG A 417 -15.32 -44.09 69.10
N GLN A 418 -16.46 -44.60 68.66
CA GLN A 418 -16.78 -44.97 67.29
C GLN A 418 -16.73 -43.74 66.35
N PRO A 419 -16.45 -43.93 65.04
CA PRO A 419 -16.50 -42.86 64.06
C PRO A 419 -17.93 -42.55 63.62
N ALA A 420 -18.25 -41.27 63.46
CA ALA A 420 -19.48 -40.77 62.83
C ALA A 420 -19.15 -40.06 61.48
N PRO A 421 -20.09 -39.98 60.53
CA PRO A 421 -19.80 -40.00 59.09
C PRO A 421 -19.57 -38.64 58.43
N SER A 422 -19.02 -38.74 57.22
CA SER A 422 -18.62 -37.73 56.22
C SER A 422 -19.58 -36.56 55.95
N THR A 423 -19.02 -35.37 55.71
CA THR A 423 -19.61 -34.33 54.84
C THR A 423 -18.47 -33.57 54.12
N PRO A 424 -18.55 -33.33 52.78
CA PRO A 424 -17.45 -32.78 52.00
C PRO A 424 -17.55 -31.24 51.85
N PRO A 425 -16.42 -30.52 51.72
CA PRO A 425 -16.43 -29.18 51.14
C PRO A 425 -15.94 -29.17 49.67
N ALA A 426 -16.85 -28.69 48.82
CA ALA A 426 -16.71 -27.83 47.65
C ALA A 426 -15.49 -27.94 46.69
N ARG A 427 -15.84 -28.13 45.41
CA ARG A 427 -15.02 -28.05 44.19
C ARG A 427 -14.79 -26.59 43.77
N PRO A 428 -13.61 -26.26 43.20
CA PRO A 428 -13.54 -25.52 41.94
C PRO A 428 -12.71 -26.32 40.92
N ALA A 429 -13.28 -26.66 39.76
CA ALA A 429 -13.24 -25.90 38.51
C ALA A 429 -12.02 -26.27 37.63
N ASN A 430 -12.27 -27.23 36.73
CA ASN A 430 -11.68 -27.47 35.40
C ASN A 430 -10.25 -27.00 35.09
N THR A 431 -9.34 -27.97 35.04
CA THR A 431 -8.24 -28.04 34.07
C THR A 431 -8.27 -29.43 33.43
N PRO A 432 -8.36 -29.56 32.08
CA PRO A 432 -8.25 -30.85 31.44
C PRO A 432 -6.79 -31.30 31.41
N PHE A 433 -6.54 -32.45 32.02
CA PHE A 433 -5.31 -33.22 31.90
C PHE A 433 -5.31 -33.94 30.55
N PHE A 434 -4.18 -33.89 29.84
CA PHE A 434 -3.90 -34.64 28.61
C PHE A 434 -3.74 -36.13 28.96
N ASP A 435 -4.50 -37.00 28.30
CA ASP A 435 -4.29 -38.46 28.29
C ASP A 435 -3.54 -38.83 27.00
N PRO A 436 -2.33 -39.43 27.05
CA PRO A 436 -1.55 -39.75 25.87
C PRO A 436 -1.76 -41.20 25.44
N THR A 437 -2.99 -41.65 25.19
CA THR A 437 -3.22 -42.88 24.41
C THR A 437 -4.63 -42.90 23.82
N GLY A 438 -4.78 -42.72 22.49
CA GLY A 438 -6.04 -43.05 21.81
C GLY A 438 -6.25 -42.42 20.44
N GLY A 439 -6.07 -43.23 19.38
CA GLY A 439 -6.89 -43.28 18.17
C GLY A 439 -7.26 -41.99 17.40
N ILE A 440 -6.75 -41.87 16.18
CA ILE A 440 -7.17 -40.90 15.17
C ILE A 440 -8.66 -41.14 14.81
N ALA A 441 -9.54 -40.19 15.13
CA ALA A 441 -10.92 -40.13 14.65
C ALA A 441 -11.10 -38.93 13.70
N ALA A 442 -11.65 -39.17 12.52
CA ALA A 442 -11.88 -38.20 11.46
C ALA A 442 -12.97 -37.15 11.84
N PRO A 443 -12.91 -35.92 11.29
CA PRO A 443 -13.89 -34.88 11.59
C PRO A 443 -15.27 -35.13 10.94
N PRO A 444 -16.38 -34.69 11.57
CA PRO A 444 -17.74 -34.87 11.05
C PRO A 444 -18.07 -33.91 9.88
N PRO A 445 -19.04 -34.28 9.00
CA PRO A 445 -19.42 -33.48 7.83
C PRO A 445 -20.25 -32.23 8.20
N PRO A 446 -20.21 -31.17 7.39
CA PRO A 446 -20.96 -29.93 7.61
C PRO A 446 -22.48 -30.07 7.33
N PRO A 447 -23.32 -29.22 7.94
CA PRO A 447 -24.79 -29.27 7.83
C PRO A 447 -25.31 -28.88 6.43
N PRO A 448 -26.51 -29.35 6.02
CA PRO A 448 -27.03 -29.14 4.67
C PRO A 448 -27.47 -27.69 4.45
N GLY A 449 -26.76 -27.01 3.55
CA GLY A 449 -27.10 -25.68 3.03
C GLY A 449 -28.20 -25.73 1.97
N ARG A 450 -29.15 -24.80 2.10
CA ARG A 450 -30.20 -24.46 1.13
C ARG A 450 -29.64 -24.18 -0.27
N GLY A 451 -30.16 -24.92 -1.26
CA GLY A 451 -30.60 -24.38 -2.56
C GLY A 451 -29.54 -23.98 -3.59
N SER A 452 -28.93 -24.95 -4.26
CA SER A 452 -28.29 -24.76 -5.57
C SER A 452 -29.18 -25.30 -6.69
N ARG A 453 -29.60 -24.42 -7.60
CA ARG A 453 -30.30 -24.72 -8.86
C ARG A 453 -29.48 -25.69 -9.73
N PRO A 454 -30.11 -26.63 -10.46
CA PRO A 454 -29.40 -27.51 -11.38
C PRO A 454 -28.98 -26.77 -12.67
N PRO A 455 -27.90 -27.22 -13.34
CA PRO A 455 -27.43 -26.64 -14.59
C PRO A 455 -28.34 -27.00 -15.77
N ASN A 456 -28.49 -26.02 -16.66
CA ASN A 456 -29.34 -26.04 -17.85
C ASN A 456 -28.75 -27.00 -18.91
N ILE A 457 -29.50 -28.05 -19.26
CA ILE A 457 -29.19 -28.96 -20.38
C ILE A 457 -29.84 -28.38 -21.66
N PRO A 458 -29.09 -28.10 -22.74
CA PRO A 458 -29.69 -27.67 -23.99
C PRO A 458 -30.34 -28.86 -24.71
N ARG A 459 -31.63 -28.72 -25.06
CA ARG A 459 -32.35 -29.65 -25.94
C ARG A 459 -31.95 -29.45 -27.40
N PRO A 460 -31.89 -30.51 -28.22
CA PRO A 460 -31.74 -30.40 -29.66
C PRO A 460 -33.03 -29.85 -30.28
N ARG A 461 -32.92 -28.84 -31.15
CA ARG A 461 -34.02 -28.41 -32.02
C ARG A 461 -34.00 -29.25 -33.29
N THR A 462 -35.02 -30.09 -33.43
CA THR A 462 -35.69 -30.37 -34.71
C THR A 462 -36.45 -29.15 -35.19
#